data_AF-A0A9Q3IBI3-F1
#
_entry.id   AF-A0A9Q3IBI3-F1
#
_cell.length_a   1.000
_cell.length_b   1.000
_cell.length_c   1.000
_cell.angle_alpha   90.00
_cell.angle_beta   90.00
_cell.angle_gamma   90.00
#
_symmetry.space_group_name_H-M   'P 1'
#
loop_
_entity.id
_entity.type
_entity.pdbx_description
1 polymer ?
#
loop_
_entity_poly.entity_id
_entity_poly.type
_entity_poly.pdbx_seq_one_letter_code
_entity_poly.pdbx_strand_id
1 'polypeptide(L)'
;MESFFHLPRLRNGQLDLSKVQDAKLMKTKPKKGKVYTAGNSCITEVVIDKKPTELLLDLEAFFFCVGKSSLKTCVPNFKDQSLPIDGIKFNGESSPMKELGISETTVIFSHINGNLRITVELVVMENCSSTHFILGNDYLIMYGIDLHNNKER
;
A
#
# COMPACT_ATOMS: atom_id res chain seq x y z
N MET A 1 -10.39 24.69 8.63
CA MET A 1 -9.11 24.59 9.37
C MET A 1 -9.04 23.16 9.88
N GLU A 2 -8.50 22.25 9.05
CA GLU A 2 -8.47 20.82 9.36
C GLU A 2 -7.30 20.51 10.29
N SER A 3 -7.60 19.92 11.42
CA SER A 3 -6.63 19.55 12.45
C SER A 3 -5.97 18.21 12.08
N PHE A 4 -4.64 18.22 11.89
CA PHE A 4 -3.83 17.02 11.71
C PHE A 4 -3.76 16.20 13.02
N PHE A 5 -4.64 15.19 13.16
CA PHE A 5 -4.80 14.38 14.39
C PHE A 5 -3.91 13.12 14.47
N HIS A 6 -2.88 12.97 13.64
CA HIS A 6 -2.24 11.65 13.41
C HIS A 6 -0.80 11.47 13.89
N LEU A 7 -0.21 12.43 14.60
CA LEU A 7 1.08 12.18 15.27
C LEU A 7 0.88 11.25 16.49
N PRO A 8 1.87 10.41 16.85
CA PRO A 8 1.87 9.72 18.14
C PRO A 8 1.58 10.75 19.23
N ARG A 9 0.49 10.56 19.97
CA ARG A 9 0.02 11.56 20.94
C ARG A 9 1.14 11.85 21.93
N LEU A 10 1.73 13.04 21.82
CA LEU A 10 2.64 13.54 22.83
C LEU A 10 1.81 13.85 24.08
N ARG A 11 2.03 13.12 25.17
CA ARG A 11 1.44 13.45 26.46
C ARG A 11 2.49 14.27 27.21
N ASN A 12 2.20 15.54 27.47
CA ASN A 12 3.12 16.48 28.13
C ASN A 12 4.47 16.66 27.40
N GLY A 13 4.47 16.60 26.06
CA GLY A 13 5.70 16.72 25.26
C GLY A 13 6.56 15.45 25.22
N GLN A 14 6.09 14.34 25.80
CA GLN A 14 6.74 13.04 25.74
C GLN A 14 5.93 12.05 24.89
N LEU A 15 6.63 11.19 24.16
CA LEU A 15 6.02 10.13 23.37
C LEU A 15 5.29 9.15 24.30
N ASP A 16 3.98 8.99 24.14
CA ASP A 16 3.20 8.02 24.91
C ASP A 16 3.47 6.60 24.41
N LEU A 17 4.41 5.91 25.06
CA LEU A 17 4.78 4.53 24.75
C LEU A 17 3.83 3.48 25.34
N SER A 18 2.81 3.87 26.11
CA SER A 18 1.92 2.92 26.79
C SER A 18 1.12 2.01 25.86
N LYS A 19 1.05 2.36 24.57
CA LYS A 19 0.38 1.59 23.51
C LYS A 19 1.33 0.96 22.51
N VAL A 20 2.64 1.06 22.73
CA VAL A 20 3.63 0.42 21.86
C VAL A 20 3.72 -1.05 22.25
N GLN A 21 3.53 -1.91 21.26
CA GLN A 21 3.69 -3.35 21.38
C GLN A 21 4.78 -3.82 20.43
N ASP A 22 5.54 -4.84 20.83
CA ASP A 22 6.50 -5.47 19.94
C ASP A 22 5.77 -6.12 18.76
N ALA A 23 6.21 -5.79 17.54
CA ALA A 23 5.77 -6.49 16.36
C ALA A 23 6.29 -7.93 16.40
N LYS A 24 5.40 -8.90 16.16
CA LYS A 24 5.80 -10.30 16.03
C LYS A 24 6.28 -10.54 14.61
N LEU A 25 7.31 -11.36 14.50
CA LEU A 25 7.91 -11.69 13.21
C LEU A 25 6.98 -12.59 12.40
N MET A 26 6.74 -12.22 11.15
CA MET A 26 6.01 -13.04 10.18
C MET A 26 6.90 -14.08 9.50
N LYS A 27 8.23 -13.91 9.56
CA LYS A 27 9.24 -14.79 8.96
C LYS A 27 10.33 -15.11 9.97
N THR A 28 11.06 -16.19 9.74
CA THR A 28 12.20 -16.57 10.58
C THR A 28 13.27 -15.48 10.58
N LYS A 29 13.63 -14.98 11.77
CA LYS A 29 14.71 -13.99 11.92
C LYS A 29 16.05 -14.63 11.54
N PRO A 30 16.86 -13.98 10.68
CA PRO A 30 18.26 -14.39 10.53
C PRO A 30 19.03 -14.29 11.86
N LYS A 31 20.21 -14.91 11.90
CA LYS A 31 21.13 -14.79 13.05
C LYS A 31 21.39 -13.32 13.39
N LYS A 32 21.67 -13.04 14.67
CA LYS A 32 22.03 -11.70 15.14
C LYS A 32 23.15 -11.12 14.27
N GLY A 33 22.99 -9.88 13.81
CA GLY A 33 23.93 -9.22 12.91
C GLY A 33 23.83 -9.62 11.44
N LYS A 34 22.87 -10.48 11.04
CA LYS A 34 22.65 -10.91 9.64
C LYS A 34 21.28 -10.51 9.07
N VAL A 35 20.56 -9.59 9.72
CA VAL A 35 19.22 -9.15 9.26
C VAL A 35 19.26 -8.55 7.85
N TYR A 36 20.37 -7.92 7.46
CA TYR A 36 20.55 -7.37 6.11
C TYR A 36 20.44 -8.42 4.99
N THR A 37 20.54 -9.72 5.31
CA THR A 37 20.35 -10.80 4.32
C THR A 37 18.89 -11.24 4.17
N ALA A 38 17.96 -10.65 4.93
CA ALA A 38 16.52 -10.97 4.82
C ALA A 38 15.80 -10.16 3.74
N GLY A 39 16.44 -9.13 3.18
CA GLY A 39 15.87 -8.34 2.09
C GLY A 39 15.64 -9.21 0.84
N ASN A 40 14.47 -9.10 0.23
CA ASN A 40 14.14 -9.82 -1.00
C ASN A 40 13.34 -8.91 -1.95
N SER A 41 12.06 -8.68 -1.61
CA SER A 41 11.16 -7.81 -2.35
C SER A 41 10.32 -6.95 -1.40
N CYS A 42 9.78 -5.85 -1.91
CA CYS A 42 8.75 -5.04 -1.23
C CYS A 42 7.34 -5.59 -1.49
N ILE A 43 7.21 -6.89 -1.80
CA ILE A 43 5.94 -7.56 -2.02
C ILE A 43 5.47 -8.16 -0.69
N THR A 44 4.21 -7.91 -0.35
CA THR A 44 3.54 -8.50 0.80
C THR A 44 2.22 -9.15 0.38
N GLU A 45 1.86 -10.22 1.06
CA GLU A 45 0.52 -10.80 0.94
C GLU A 45 -0.47 -9.97 1.77
N VAL A 46 -1.59 -9.62 1.15
CA VAL A 46 -2.72 -8.94 1.77
C VAL A 46 -4.00 -9.69 1.44
N VAL A 47 -5.11 -9.29 2.07
CA VAL A 47 -6.44 -9.73 1.66
C VAL A 47 -7.20 -8.56 1.04
N ILE A 48 -7.64 -8.71 -0.21
CA ILE A 48 -8.48 -7.77 -0.95
C ILE A 48 -9.73 -8.53 -1.40
N ASP A 49 -10.91 -7.99 -1.10
CA ASP A 49 -12.20 -8.65 -1.36
C ASP A 49 -12.22 -10.16 -0.98
N LYS A 50 -11.76 -10.45 0.25
CA LYS A 50 -11.66 -11.80 0.83
C LYS A 50 -10.71 -12.77 0.10
N LYS A 51 -9.89 -12.29 -0.85
CA LYS A 51 -8.90 -13.08 -1.56
C LYS A 51 -7.48 -12.71 -1.12
N PRO A 52 -6.62 -13.70 -0.83
CA PRO A 52 -5.18 -13.47 -0.72
C PRO A 52 -4.65 -12.85 -2.02
N THR A 53 -3.84 -11.82 -1.92
CA THR A 53 -3.35 -11.04 -3.06
C THR A 53 -1.97 -10.51 -2.76
N GLU A 54 -1.07 -10.54 -3.75
CA GLU A 54 0.23 -9.91 -3.64
C GLU A 54 0.12 -8.40 -3.94
N LEU A 55 0.67 -7.60 -3.03
CA LEU A 55 0.72 -6.15 -3.09
C LEU A 55 2.19 -5.72 -3.07
N LEU A 56 2.58 -4.94 -4.07
CA LEU A 56 3.86 -4.25 -4.10
C LEU A 56 3.73 -2.94 -3.30
N LEU A 57 4.64 -2.73 -2.34
CA LEU A 57 4.84 -1.43 -1.70
C LEU A 57 5.84 -0.64 -2.54
N ASP A 58 5.37 0.41 -3.23
CA ASP A 58 6.17 1.14 -4.22
C ASP A 58 6.20 2.64 -3.90
N LEU A 59 7.37 3.12 -3.46
CA LEU A 59 7.58 4.54 -3.16
C LEU A 59 7.71 5.40 -4.42
N GLU A 60 8.05 4.80 -5.56
CA GLU A 60 8.19 5.51 -6.82
C GLU A 60 6.84 5.66 -7.53
N ALA A 61 5.85 4.84 -7.16
CA ALA A 61 4.47 5.03 -7.58
C ALA A 61 3.81 6.17 -6.79
N PHE A 62 3.33 7.21 -7.49
CA PHE A 62 2.70 8.35 -6.84
C PHE A 62 1.36 8.00 -6.18
N PHE A 63 0.63 7.03 -6.74
CA PHE A 63 -0.72 6.68 -6.32
C PHE A 63 -0.94 5.17 -6.35
N PHE A 64 -1.93 4.69 -5.60
CA PHE A 64 -2.34 3.29 -5.65
C PHE A 64 -2.99 2.95 -6.98
N CYS A 65 -2.42 1.98 -7.71
CA CYS A 65 -2.99 1.47 -8.94
C CYS A 65 -2.91 -0.05 -9.12
N VAL A 66 -3.63 -0.54 -10.11
CA VAL A 66 -3.61 -1.95 -10.53
C VAL A 66 -3.98 -2.10 -11.99
N GLY A 67 -3.47 -3.15 -12.64
CA GLY A 67 -3.97 -3.57 -13.96
C GLY A 67 -5.38 -4.18 -13.90
N LYS A 68 -6.19 -3.87 -14.90
CA LYS A 68 -7.55 -4.41 -15.10
C LYS A 68 -7.62 -5.94 -14.92
N SER A 69 -6.66 -6.67 -15.47
CA SER A 69 -6.64 -8.14 -15.40
C SER A 69 -6.48 -8.63 -13.97
N SER A 70 -5.57 -8.03 -13.21
CA SER A 70 -5.34 -8.38 -11.79
C SER A 70 -6.53 -8.01 -10.94
N LEU A 71 -7.12 -6.82 -11.11
CA LEU A 71 -8.30 -6.41 -10.35
C LEU A 71 -9.47 -7.36 -10.55
N LYS A 72 -9.74 -7.79 -11.80
CA LYS A 72 -10.84 -8.71 -12.11
C LYS A 72 -10.75 -10.05 -11.39
N THR A 73 -9.55 -10.48 -11.01
CA THR A 73 -9.40 -11.72 -10.21
C THR A 73 -9.99 -11.57 -8.82
N CYS A 74 -10.00 -10.35 -8.28
CA CYS A 74 -10.52 -10.02 -6.95
C CYS A 74 -11.94 -9.48 -7.05
N VAL A 75 -12.12 -8.39 -7.79
CA VAL A 75 -13.35 -7.60 -7.94
C VAL A 75 -13.81 -7.61 -9.41
N PRO A 76 -14.52 -8.66 -9.88
CA PRO A 76 -14.86 -8.82 -11.31
C PRO A 76 -15.80 -7.74 -11.84
N ASN A 77 -16.66 -7.17 -10.98
CA ASN A 77 -17.68 -6.19 -11.32
C ASN A 77 -17.24 -4.73 -11.04
N PHE A 78 -15.92 -4.47 -10.94
CA PHE A 78 -15.39 -3.15 -10.57
C PHE A 78 -15.92 -2.01 -11.46
N LYS A 79 -16.23 -2.31 -12.73
CA LYS A 79 -16.72 -1.32 -13.69
C LYS A 79 -18.07 -0.72 -13.30
N ASP A 80 -18.94 -1.49 -12.66
CA ASP A 80 -20.29 -1.05 -12.31
C ASP A 80 -20.28 -0.03 -11.16
N GLN A 81 -19.17 0.01 -10.42
CA GLN A 81 -18.96 0.85 -9.24
C GLN A 81 -17.78 1.81 -9.42
N SER A 82 -17.23 1.88 -10.63
CA SER A 82 -16.06 2.70 -10.92
C SER A 82 -16.46 4.16 -11.03
N LEU A 83 -15.74 5.01 -10.32
CA LEU A 83 -15.86 6.46 -10.48
C LEU A 83 -15.06 6.93 -11.70
N PRO A 84 -15.51 7.98 -12.42
CA PRO A 84 -14.75 8.55 -13.54
C PRO A 84 -13.48 9.27 -13.06
N ILE A 85 -12.51 9.41 -13.95
CA ILE A 85 -11.33 10.26 -13.75
C ILE A 85 -11.32 11.29 -14.88
N ASP A 86 -11.32 12.57 -14.52
CA ASP A 86 -11.35 13.66 -15.49
C ASP A 86 -10.10 14.53 -15.40
N GLY A 87 -9.51 14.85 -16.57
CA GLY A 87 -8.50 15.89 -16.71
C GLY A 87 -7.08 15.52 -16.24
N ILE A 88 -6.80 14.25 -15.96
CA ILE A 88 -5.47 13.78 -15.51
C ILE A 88 -4.86 12.86 -16.56
N LYS A 89 -3.55 12.98 -16.79
CA LYS A 89 -2.77 12.03 -17.59
C LYS A 89 -1.89 11.20 -16.68
N PHE A 90 -1.94 9.89 -16.87
CA PHE A 90 -1.09 8.95 -16.14
C PHE A 90 0.10 8.54 -17.00
N ASN A 91 1.28 8.47 -16.39
CA ASN A 91 2.51 8.00 -17.05
C ASN A 91 3.10 6.87 -16.20
N GLY A 92 3.45 5.77 -16.86
CA GLY A 92 4.31 4.74 -16.28
C GLY A 92 5.77 5.04 -16.62
N GLU A 93 6.65 4.13 -16.22
CA GLU A 93 8.10 4.26 -16.46
C GLU A 93 8.44 4.40 -17.95
N SER A 94 7.77 3.62 -18.81
CA SER A 94 8.14 3.47 -20.23
C SER A 94 7.09 3.97 -21.21
N SER A 95 5.87 4.26 -20.75
CA SER A 95 4.77 4.65 -21.65
C SER A 95 3.63 5.37 -20.93
N PRO A 96 2.80 6.12 -21.66
CA PRO A 96 1.54 6.63 -21.13
C PRO A 96 0.63 5.50 -20.66
N MET A 97 -0.07 5.74 -19.56
CA MET A 97 -1.01 4.80 -18.97
C MET A 97 -2.43 5.26 -19.25
N LYS A 98 -3.30 4.31 -19.58
CA LYS A 98 -4.72 4.55 -19.84
C LYS A 98 -5.54 4.08 -18.65
N GLU A 99 -6.16 5.01 -17.98
CA GLU A 99 -7.07 4.77 -16.87
C GLU A 99 -8.44 4.24 -17.34
N LEU A 100 -9.10 3.48 -16.47
CA LEU A 100 -10.47 3.02 -16.64
C LEU A 100 -11.42 3.63 -15.62
N GLY A 101 -10.89 4.24 -14.56
CA GLY A 101 -11.62 4.84 -13.46
C GLY A 101 -11.02 4.50 -12.10
N ILE A 102 -11.68 4.95 -11.04
CA ILE A 102 -11.31 4.72 -9.64
C ILE A 102 -12.20 3.63 -9.06
N SER A 103 -11.61 2.67 -8.36
CA SER A 103 -12.33 1.66 -7.57
C SER A 103 -11.98 1.83 -6.10
N GLU A 104 -13.00 1.88 -5.24
CA GLU A 104 -12.80 1.75 -3.80
C GLU A 104 -12.65 0.27 -3.43
N THR A 105 -11.76 -0.04 -2.48
CA THR A 105 -11.66 -1.35 -1.87
C THR A 105 -11.11 -1.27 -0.45
N THR A 106 -11.05 -2.42 0.21
CA THR A 106 -10.37 -2.59 1.49
C THR A 106 -9.14 -3.47 1.31
N VAL A 107 -8.00 -3.01 1.80
CA VAL A 107 -6.78 -3.82 1.90
C VAL A 107 -6.59 -4.22 3.36
N ILE A 108 -6.40 -5.51 3.60
CA ILE A 108 -6.15 -6.05 4.94
C ILE A 108 -4.73 -6.63 4.97
N PHE A 109 -3.85 -5.98 5.72
CA PHE A 109 -2.54 -6.52 6.08
C PHE A 109 -2.72 -7.49 7.24
N SER A 110 -2.44 -8.76 6.99
CA SER A 110 -2.54 -9.79 8.01
C SER A 110 -1.34 -9.69 8.96
N HIS A 111 -1.60 -9.57 10.26
CA HIS A 111 -0.57 -9.60 11.28
C HIS A 111 -1.04 -10.41 12.48
N ILE A 112 -0.11 -11.15 13.08
CA ILE A 112 -0.38 -12.17 14.09
C ILE A 112 -1.03 -11.66 15.39
N ASN A 113 -0.98 -10.35 15.66
CA ASN A 113 -1.63 -9.71 16.82
C ASN A 113 -2.77 -8.76 16.41
N GLY A 114 -3.43 -9.03 15.29
CA GLY A 114 -4.51 -8.22 14.76
C GLY A 114 -4.15 -7.66 13.39
N ASN A 115 -5.15 -7.59 12.52
CA ASN A 115 -4.95 -7.15 11.14
C ASN A 115 -5.05 -5.64 11.04
N LEU A 116 -4.21 -5.04 10.20
CA LEU A 116 -4.37 -3.65 9.79
C LEU A 116 -5.28 -3.62 8.58
N ARG A 117 -6.43 -2.96 8.72
CA ARG A 117 -7.37 -2.73 7.62
C ARG A 117 -7.28 -1.27 7.19
N ILE A 118 -7.11 -1.04 5.90
CA ILE A 118 -7.19 0.29 5.30
C ILE A 118 -8.25 0.32 4.20
N THR A 119 -9.01 1.40 4.15
CA THR A 119 -9.90 1.71 3.03
C THR A 119 -9.15 2.59 2.06
N VAL A 120 -9.23 2.25 0.78
CA VAL A 120 -8.41 2.87 -0.28
C VAL A 120 -9.21 2.96 -1.57
N GLU A 121 -8.94 4.03 -2.29
CA GLU A 121 -9.26 4.21 -3.70
C GLU A 121 -8.04 3.85 -4.53
N LEU A 122 -8.24 3.13 -5.63
CA LEU A 122 -7.17 2.78 -6.56
C LEU A 122 -7.55 3.09 -7.99
N VAL A 123 -6.57 3.57 -8.75
CA VAL A 123 -6.72 3.81 -10.20
C VAL A 123 -6.59 2.48 -10.94
N VAL A 124 -7.63 2.13 -11.70
CA VAL A 124 -7.61 0.92 -12.53
C VAL A 124 -7.02 1.26 -13.89
N MET A 125 -5.96 0.57 -14.27
CA MET A 125 -5.22 0.80 -15.51
C MET A 125 -5.55 -0.26 -16.57
N GLU A 126 -5.81 0.17 -17.79
CA GLU A 126 -6.08 -0.72 -18.92
C GLU A 126 -4.80 -1.44 -19.41
N ASN A 127 -3.69 -0.72 -19.51
CA ASN A 127 -2.44 -1.18 -20.11
C ASN A 127 -1.30 -1.38 -19.09
N CYS A 128 -1.61 -1.61 -17.81
CA CYS A 128 -0.61 -1.98 -16.81
C CYS A 128 -0.18 -3.43 -16.99
N SER A 129 1.12 -3.66 -17.17
CA SER A 129 1.72 -4.99 -17.30
C SER A 129 1.99 -5.68 -15.95
N SER A 130 1.98 -4.94 -14.84
CA SER A 130 2.19 -5.50 -13.51
C SER A 130 1.04 -6.44 -13.15
N THR A 131 1.39 -7.61 -12.62
CA THR A 131 0.43 -8.56 -12.04
C THR A 131 0.04 -8.19 -10.61
N HIS A 132 0.78 -7.28 -9.96
CA HIS A 132 0.57 -6.89 -8.58
C HIS A 132 -0.34 -5.67 -8.47
N PHE A 133 -1.05 -5.59 -7.35
CA PHE A 133 -1.54 -4.31 -6.85
C PHE A 133 -0.33 -3.47 -6.40
N ILE A 134 -0.32 -2.17 -6.67
CA ILE A 134 0.83 -1.29 -6.36
C ILE A 134 0.39 -0.23 -5.38
N LEU A 135 0.67 -0.40 -4.09
CA LEU A 135 0.39 0.63 -3.08
C LEU A 135 1.42 1.74 -3.22
N GLY A 136 0.95 2.89 -3.72
CA GLY A 136 1.78 4.05 -3.95
C GLY A 136 2.01 4.90 -2.71
N ASN A 137 2.78 5.95 -2.93
CA ASN A 137 3.20 6.90 -1.90
C ASN A 137 2.03 7.66 -1.26
N ASP A 138 0.92 7.83 -1.99
CA ASP A 138 -0.33 8.40 -1.48
C ASP A 138 -0.78 7.73 -0.18
N TYR A 139 -0.91 6.40 -0.17
CA TYR A 139 -1.37 5.65 0.99
C TYR A 139 -0.24 5.26 1.93
N LEU A 140 0.99 5.08 1.44
CA LEU A 140 2.13 4.86 2.32
C LEU A 140 2.30 6.02 3.30
N ILE A 141 2.26 7.27 2.81
CA ILE A 141 2.33 8.47 3.66
C ILE A 141 1.05 8.62 4.51
N MET A 142 -0.13 8.45 3.91
CA MET A 142 -1.41 8.65 4.63
C MET A 142 -1.56 7.74 5.84
N TYR A 143 -1.02 6.52 5.77
CA TYR A 143 -1.04 5.55 6.88
C TYR A 143 0.27 5.49 7.69
N GLY A 144 1.22 6.40 7.45
CA GLY A 144 2.49 6.46 8.20
C GLY A 144 3.40 5.24 8.00
N ILE A 145 3.32 4.61 6.83
CA ILE A 145 4.20 3.53 6.41
C ILE A 145 5.43 4.17 5.75
N ASP A 146 6.31 4.71 6.58
CA ASP A 146 7.51 5.42 6.12
C ASP A 146 8.60 4.44 5.69
N LEU A 147 8.91 4.44 4.40
CA LEU A 147 10.09 3.77 3.86
C LEU A 147 11.09 4.85 3.41
N HIS A 148 12.08 5.16 4.26
CA HIS A 148 13.13 6.10 3.90
C HIS A 148 14.28 5.38 3.20
N ASN A 149 14.53 5.74 1.95
CA ASN A 149 15.82 5.49 1.32
C ASN A 149 16.63 6.79 1.43
N ASN A 150 17.56 6.87 2.39
CA ASN A 150 18.40 8.06 2.52
C ASN A 150 19.42 8.05 1.38
N LYS A 151 19.18 8.89 0.35
CA LYS A 151 20.05 9.02 -0.83
C LYS A 151 21.45 9.58 -0.50
N GLU A 152 21.70 10.01 0.74
CA GLU A 152 23.00 10.51 1.21
C GLU A 152 23.90 9.44 1.87
N ARG A 153 23.79 8.16 1.48
CA ARG A 153 24.74 7.12 1.90
C ARG A 153 25.38 6.40 0.73
#